data_AF-A0A2B7X7E2-F1
#
_entry.id   AF-A0A2B7X7E2-F1
#
_cell.length_a   1.000
_cell.length_b   1.000
_cell.length_c   1.000
_cell.angle_alpha   90.00
_cell.angle_beta   90.00
_cell.angle_gamma   90.00
#
_symmetry.space_group_name_H-M   'P 1'
#
loop_
_entity.id
_entity.type
_entity.pdbx_description
1 polymer ?
#
loop_
_entity_poly.entity_id
_entity_poly.type
_entity_poly.pdbx_seq_one_letter_code
_entity_poly.pdbx_strand_id
1 'polypeptide(L)'
;MKLSPLAICGLAVLASAAESATESQSMQEKVDKLRKDPEGILHLGGDGVLRSWSGDYHTVIDYIRLRPKEIKHFYSGFARNHPEEFEKDTEESLAGIDGRTVTDAQVFNPPEALLEDYMIETRKKGFSTEQTPSAQIKRDLAKEQKGACDGRVCTMLRDCGPKRCNCFALKRGKPRTCEKPR
;
A
#
# COMPACT_ATOMS: atom_id res chain seq x y z
N MET A 1 55.06 -39.46 6.05
CA MET A 1 54.75 -38.13 5.48
C MET A 1 53.25 -38.10 5.18
N LYS A 2 52.51 -37.22 5.87
CA LYS A 2 51.06 -37.01 5.72
C LYS A 2 50.84 -35.80 4.80
N LEU A 3 49.90 -35.88 3.87
CA LEU A 3 49.24 -34.71 3.28
C LEU A 3 47.82 -35.10 2.86
N SER A 4 46.84 -34.45 3.49
CA SER A 4 45.41 -34.50 3.18
C SER A 4 45.06 -33.36 2.20
N PRO A 5 44.08 -33.51 1.30
CA PRO A 5 43.64 -32.42 0.44
C PRO A 5 42.71 -31.46 1.21
N LEU A 6 43.02 -30.16 1.15
CA LEU A 6 42.15 -29.08 1.63
C LEU A 6 40.85 -29.04 0.81
N ALA A 7 39.73 -29.11 1.51
CA ALA A 7 38.41 -28.82 0.96
C ALA A 7 38.28 -27.32 0.66
N ILE A 8 37.88 -27.01 -0.58
CA ILE A 8 37.65 -25.65 -1.06
C ILE A 8 36.39 -25.10 -0.40
N CYS A 9 36.54 -24.02 0.37
CA CYS A 9 35.44 -23.25 0.96
C CYS A 9 34.52 -22.69 -0.14
N GLY A 10 33.26 -23.10 -0.13
CA GLY A 10 32.20 -22.42 -0.88
C GLY A 10 31.91 -21.06 -0.25
N LEU A 11 32.22 -19.97 -0.94
CA LEU A 11 31.70 -18.65 -0.62
C LEU A 11 30.21 -18.61 -1.01
N ALA A 12 29.34 -18.67 -0.01
CA ALA A 12 27.93 -18.33 -0.18
C ALA A 12 27.77 -16.81 -0.29
N VAL A 13 27.02 -16.38 -1.30
CA VAL A 13 26.75 -14.98 -1.67
C VAL A 13 25.98 -14.26 -0.56
N LEU A 14 26.60 -13.24 0.05
CA LEU A 14 25.94 -12.27 0.94
C LEU A 14 25.56 -11.01 0.13
N ALA A 15 24.42 -11.02 -0.55
CA ALA A 15 23.97 -9.85 -1.34
C ALA A 15 22.49 -9.45 -1.16
N SER A 16 21.77 -9.95 -0.15
CA SER A 16 20.31 -9.77 -0.09
C SER A 16 19.79 -8.52 0.66
N ALA A 17 20.59 -7.89 1.53
CA ALA A 17 20.07 -6.82 2.41
C ALA A 17 20.09 -5.42 1.77
N ALA A 18 21.10 -5.12 0.94
CA ALA A 18 21.27 -3.80 0.33
C ALA A 18 20.26 -3.54 -0.79
N GLU A 19 19.89 -4.56 -1.55
CA GLU A 19 18.92 -4.47 -2.65
C GLU A 19 17.52 -4.15 -2.12
N SER A 20 17.08 -4.85 -1.08
CA SER A 20 15.77 -4.63 -0.44
C SER A 20 15.66 -3.24 0.23
N ALA A 21 16.75 -2.75 0.83
CA ALA A 21 16.80 -1.39 1.38
C ALA A 21 16.71 -0.31 0.30
N THR A 22 17.31 -0.54 -0.87
CA THR A 22 17.25 0.42 -1.99
C THR A 22 15.87 0.42 -2.64
N GLU A 23 15.25 -0.75 -2.82
CA GLU A 23 13.90 -0.87 -3.38
C GLU A 23 12.83 -0.25 -2.45
N SER A 24 12.95 -0.46 -1.14
CA SER A 24 12.05 0.16 -0.13
C SER A 24 12.08 1.68 -0.14
N GLN A 25 13.28 2.27 -0.18
CA GLN A 25 13.45 3.72 -0.28
C GLN A 25 12.86 4.24 -1.60
N SER A 26 13.11 3.55 -2.71
CA SER A 26 12.53 3.88 -4.02
C SER A 26 10.99 3.83 -3.99
N MET A 27 10.39 2.84 -3.32
CA MET A 27 8.93 2.73 -3.21
C MET A 27 8.32 3.85 -2.37
N GLN A 28 8.92 4.16 -1.22
CA GLN A 28 8.49 5.28 -0.39
C GLN A 28 8.56 6.60 -1.15
N GLU A 29 9.65 6.86 -1.88
CA GLU A 29 9.81 8.08 -2.66
C GLU A 29 8.77 8.21 -3.77
N LYS A 30 8.43 7.11 -4.45
CA LYS A 30 7.38 7.12 -5.47
C LYS A 30 6.03 7.47 -4.87
N VAL A 31 5.67 6.86 -3.75
CA VAL A 31 4.39 7.14 -3.08
C VAL A 31 4.37 8.53 -2.45
N ASP A 32 5.49 9.04 -1.97
CA ASP A 32 5.59 10.41 -1.45
C ASP A 32 5.37 11.48 -2.53
N LYS A 33 5.69 11.16 -3.80
CA LYS A 33 5.47 12.05 -4.94
C LYS A 33 4.04 12.05 -5.46
N LEU A 34 3.19 11.09 -5.06
CA LEU A 34 1.79 11.10 -5.46
C LEU A 34 1.07 12.31 -4.87
N ARG A 35 0.30 12.99 -5.71
CA ARG A 35 -0.73 13.91 -5.24
C ARG A 35 -1.76 13.12 -4.44
N LYS A 36 -2.10 13.63 -3.26
CA LYS A 36 -2.99 12.99 -2.30
C LYS A 36 -4.06 13.97 -1.84
N ASP A 37 -5.25 13.43 -1.60
CA ASP A 37 -6.34 14.11 -0.91
C ASP A 37 -6.31 13.71 0.58
N PRO A 38 -6.30 14.65 1.53
CA PRO A 38 -6.40 14.34 2.96
C PRO A 38 -7.63 13.50 3.33
N GLU A 39 -8.74 13.66 2.61
CA GLU A 39 -9.96 12.89 2.82
C GLU A 39 -9.98 11.59 1.99
N GLY A 40 -9.00 11.43 1.09
CA GLY A 40 -8.88 10.30 0.19
C GLY A 40 -8.07 9.14 0.77
N ILE A 41 -7.73 8.19 -0.11
CA ILE A 41 -6.96 6.99 0.22
C ILE A 41 -5.98 6.63 -0.89
N LEU A 42 -5.07 5.71 -0.57
CA LEU A 42 -4.29 4.97 -1.56
C LEU A 42 -4.84 3.55 -1.68
N HIS A 43 -5.04 3.06 -2.90
CA HIS A 43 -5.58 1.72 -3.16
C HIS A 43 -4.77 1.00 -4.21
N LEU A 44 -4.25 -0.18 -3.88
CA LEU A 44 -3.58 -1.04 -4.85
C LEU A 44 -4.61 -1.97 -5.47
N GLY A 45 -4.95 -1.70 -6.73
CA GLY A 45 -5.89 -2.53 -7.49
C GLY A 45 -5.30 -3.88 -7.86
N GLY A 46 -6.20 -4.85 -8.08
CA GLY A 46 -5.85 -6.17 -8.64
C GLY A 46 -5.22 -6.13 -10.03
N ASP A 47 -5.11 -4.96 -10.65
CA ASP A 47 -4.42 -4.72 -11.91
C ASP A 47 -2.98 -4.20 -11.73
N GLY A 48 -2.48 -4.16 -10.49
CA GLY A 48 -1.11 -3.72 -10.19
C GLY A 48 -0.90 -2.21 -10.24
N VAL A 49 -1.98 -1.43 -10.22
CA VAL A 49 -1.91 0.04 -10.19
C VAL A 49 -2.28 0.54 -8.79
N LEU A 50 -1.35 1.29 -8.19
CA LEU A 50 -1.59 2.01 -6.95
C LEU A 50 -2.23 3.36 -7.30
N ARG A 51 -3.49 3.55 -6.92
CA ARG A 51 -4.28 4.76 -7.20
C ARG A 51 -4.40 5.63 -5.95
N SER A 52 -4.26 6.94 -6.12
CA SER A 52 -4.74 7.91 -5.14
C SER A 52 -6.14 8.35 -5.52
N TRP A 53 -7.08 8.13 -4.60
CA TRP A 53 -8.48 8.50 -4.76
C TRP A 53 -8.78 9.81 -4.03
N SER A 54 -9.70 10.60 -4.58
CA SER A 54 -10.35 11.71 -3.87
C SER A 54 -11.17 11.20 -2.67
N GLY A 55 -11.52 12.10 -1.75
CA GLY A 55 -12.30 11.75 -0.55
C GLY A 55 -13.70 11.20 -0.83
N ASP A 56 -14.25 11.49 -2.00
CA ASP A 56 -15.52 10.93 -2.48
C ASP A 56 -15.38 9.59 -3.20
N TYR A 57 -14.15 9.13 -3.43
CA TYR A 57 -13.81 7.93 -4.19
C TYR A 57 -14.33 7.91 -5.64
N HIS A 58 -14.78 9.04 -6.20
CA HIS A 58 -15.22 9.12 -7.59
C HIS A 58 -14.06 9.32 -8.56
N THR A 59 -13.00 9.99 -8.12
CA THR A 59 -11.91 10.44 -9.00
C THR A 59 -10.58 9.85 -8.58
N VAL A 60 -9.86 9.25 -9.53
CA VAL A 60 -8.42 8.97 -9.37
C VAL A 60 -7.67 10.27 -9.61
N ILE A 61 -7.00 10.79 -8.59
CA ILE A 61 -6.28 12.07 -8.67
C ILE A 61 -4.80 11.88 -9.00
N ASP A 62 -4.24 10.70 -8.77
CA ASP A 62 -2.87 10.34 -9.16
C ASP A 62 -2.69 8.81 -9.11
N TYR A 63 -1.60 8.29 -9.67
CA TYR A 63 -1.35 6.85 -9.68
C TYR A 63 0.12 6.44 -9.91
N ILE A 64 0.44 5.20 -9.58
CA ILE A 64 1.70 4.52 -9.95
C ILE A 64 1.38 3.17 -10.57
N ARG A 65 1.93 2.92 -11.75
CA ARG A 65 1.95 1.60 -12.38
C ARG A 65 3.11 0.79 -11.81
N LEU A 66 2.80 -0.23 -11.01
CA LEU A 66 3.82 -1.03 -10.36
C LEU A 66 4.25 -2.21 -11.24
N ARG A 67 5.53 -2.52 -11.20
CA ARG A 67 6.10 -3.75 -11.76
C ARG A 67 5.78 -4.94 -10.86
N PRO A 68 5.81 -6.19 -11.35
CA PRO A 68 5.57 -7.37 -10.52
C PRO A 68 6.44 -7.41 -9.25
N LYS A 69 7.72 -7.04 -9.38
CA LYS A 69 8.64 -6.98 -8.25
C LYS A 69 8.31 -5.86 -7.24
N GLU A 70 7.80 -4.72 -7.71
CA GLU A 70 7.40 -3.60 -6.86
C GLU A 70 6.10 -3.91 -6.13
N ILE A 71 5.18 -4.62 -6.77
CA ILE A 71 3.96 -5.15 -6.15
C ILE A 71 4.34 -6.10 -5.01
N LYS A 72 5.18 -7.10 -5.29
CA LYS A 72 5.66 -8.05 -4.27
C LYS A 72 6.32 -7.32 -3.10
N HIS A 73 7.22 -6.39 -3.40
CA HIS A 73 7.93 -5.60 -2.39
C HIS A 73 6.96 -4.79 -1.52
N PHE A 74 6.07 -4.04 -2.17
CA PHE A 74 5.02 -3.26 -1.50
C PHE A 74 4.21 -4.13 -0.54
N TYR A 75 3.70 -5.28 -0.99
CA TYR A 75 2.92 -6.21 -0.16
C TYR A 75 3.71 -6.85 0.97
N SER A 76 4.97 -7.24 0.75
CA SER A 76 5.82 -7.80 1.79
C SER A 76 6.00 -6.83 2.97
N GLY A 77 5.97 -5.52 2.69
CA GLY A 77 5.99 -4.47 3.71
C GLY A 77 4.77 -4.50 4.64
N PHE A 78 3.57 -4.68 4.07
CA PHE A 78 2.30 -4.78 4.80
C PHE A 78 2.16 -6.11 5.54
N ALA A 79 2.51 -7.23 4.90
CA ALA A 79 2.44 -8.55 5.51
C ALA A 79 3.24 -8.65 6.82
N ARG A 80 4.33 -7.90 6.93
CA ARG A 80 5.13 -7.84 8.16
C ARG A 80 4.39 -7.16 9.32
N ASN A 81 3.56 -6.17 9.03
CA ASN A 81 2.84 -5.40 10.03
C ASN A 81 1.45 -5.98 10.34
N HIS A 82 0.88 -6.75 9.40
CA HIS A 82 -0.43 -7.37 9.50
C HIS A 82 -0.40 -8.85 9.07
N PRO A 83 0.41 -9.70 9.71
CA PRO A 83 0.59 -11.09 9.28
C PRO A 83 -0.71 -11.91 9.34
N GLU A 84 -1.62 -11.59 10.26
CA GLU A 84 -2.93 -12.25 10.38
C GLU A 84 -3.95 -11.82 9.31
N GLU A 85 -3.80 -10.63 8.74
CA GLU A 85 -4.70 -10.12 7.69
C GLU A 85 -4.17 -10.44 6.28
N PHE A 86 -2.88 -10.75 6.19
CA PHE A 86 -2.19 -11.00 4.94
C PHE A 86 -2.21 -12.49 4.56
N GLU A 87 -3.33 -12.89 3.98
CA GLU A 87 -3.53 -14.24 3.44
C GLU A 87 -2.65 -14.48 2.20
N LYS A 88 -2.10 -15.71 2.11
CA LYS A 88 -1.32 -16.21 0.95
C LYS A 88 -2.01 -15.94 -0.39
N ASP A 89 -3.33 -16.03 -0.42
CA ASP A 89 -4.18 -15.78 -1.58
C ASP A 89 -4.00 -14.37 -2.17
N THR A 90 -3.65 -13.37 -1.35
CA THR A 90 -3.41 -11.99 -1.78
C THR A 90 -2.09 -11.88 -2.54
N GLU A 91 -1.03 -12.55 -2.07
CA GLU A 91 0.25 -12.60 -2.79
C GLU A 91 0.12 -13.40 -4.09
N GLU A 92 -0.57 -14.53 -4.07
CA GLU A 92 -0.77 -15.38 -5.23
C GLU A 92 -1.63 -14.70 -6.31
N SER A 93 -2.70 -14.00 -5.92
CA SER A 93 -3.58 -13.32 -6.87
C SER A 93 -2.90 -12.17 -7.63
N LEU A 94 -1.78 -11.67 -7.12
CA LEU A 94 -1.03 -10.55 -7.71
C LEU A 94 0.32 -11.00 -8.29
N ALA A 95 0.63 -12.29 -8.21
CA ALA A 95 1.84 -12.86 -8.77
C ALA A 95 1.85 -12.69 -10.29
N GLY A 96 2.91 -12.08 -10.81
CA GLY A 96 3.09 -11.86 -12.24
C GLY A 96 2.28 -10.71 -12.85
N ILE A 97 1.44 -10.02 -12.06
CA ILE A 97 0.70 -8.84 -12.52
C ILE A 97 1.67 -7.69 -12.79
N ASP A 98 1.50 -7.00 -13.93
CA ASP A 98 2.30 -5.85 -14.31
C ASP A 98 1.40 -4.65 -14.63
N GLY A 99 1.30 -3.71 -13.68
CA GLY A 99 0.47 -2.52 -13.82
C GLY A 99 0.93 -1.58 -14.93
N ARG A 100 2.15 -1.76 -15.48
CA ARG A 100 2.62 -0.99 -16.64
C ARG A 100 1.87 -1.29 -17.93
N THR A 101 1.16 -2.42 -17.97
CA THR A 101 0.33 -2.82 -19.11
C THR A 101 -1.03 -2.12 -19.11
N VAL A 102 -1.43 -1.48 -18.01
CA VAL A 102 -2.72 -0.81 -17.85
C VAL A 102 -2.68 0.59 -18.49
N THR A 103 -3.60 0.87 -19.40
CA THR A 103 -3.70 2.16 -20.11
C THR A 103 -4.14 3.31 -19.20
N ASP A 104 -3.88 4.57 -19.59
CA ASP A 104 -4.35 5.74 -18.82
C ASP A 104 -5.88 5.73 -18.64
N ALA A 105 -6.61 5.37 -19.69
CA ALA A 105 -8.07 5.28 -19.66
C ALA A 105 -8.56 4.30 -18.57
N GLN A 106 -7.91 3.12 -18.45
CA GLN A 106 -8.23 2.12 -17.44
C GLN A 106 -7.75 2.50 -16.04
N VAL A 107 -6.67 3.28 -15.94
CA VAL A 107 -6.20 3.81 -14.66
C VAL A 107 -7.25 4.75 -14.05
N PHE A 108 -7.74 5.72 -14.83
CA PHE A 108 -8.71 6.70 -14.35
C PHE A 108 -10.15 6.15 -14.28
N ASN A 109 -10.44 5.09 -15.04
CA ASN A 109 -11.75 4.42 -15.04
C ASN A 109 -11.59 2.91 -14.77
N PRO A 110 -11.19 2.51 -13.54
CA PRO A 110 -11.09 1.10 -13.21
C PRO A 110 -12.47 0.44 -13.21
N PRO A 111 -12.59 -0.81 -13.69
CA PRO A 111 -13.83 -1.57 -13.62
C PRO A 111 -14.26 -1.81 -12.16
N GLU A 112 -15.57 -1.99 -11.94
CA GLU A 112 -16.17 -2.19 -10.60
C GLU A 112 -15.57 -3.40 -9.85
N ALA A 113 -15.08 -4.41 -10.58
CA ALA A 113 -14.40 -5.56 -10.01
C ALA A 113 -13.09 -5.20 -9.27
N LEU A 114 -12.45 -4.08 -9.62
CA LEU A 114 -11.26 -3.57 -8.95
C LEU A 114 -11.58 -2.60 -7.82
N LEU A 115 -12.84 -2.22 -7.62
CA LEU A 115 -13.23 -1.29 -6.57
C LEU A 115 -13.55 -2.03 -5.27
N GLU A 116 -13.43 -1.32 -4.16
CA GLU A 116 -13.90 -1.78 -2.86
C GLU A 116 -15.42 -1.59 -2.73
N ASP A 117 -16.09 -2.42 -1.92
CA ASP A 117 -17.55 -2.31 -1.73
C ASP A 117 -17.98 -0.91 -1.28
N TYR A 118 -17.25 -0.31 -0.33
CA TYR A 118 -17.56 1.05 0.12
C TYR A 118 -17.40 2.10 -1.00
N MET A 119 -16.43 1.94 -1.92
CA MET A 119 -16.27 2.87 -3.03
C MET A 119 -17.47 2.80 -3.98
N ILE A 120 -17.93 1.57 -4.25
CA ILE A 120 -19.09 1.31 -5.09
C ILE A 120 -20.34 1.92 -4.45
N GLU A 121 -20.52 1.71 -3.15
CA GLU A 121 -21.63 2.26 -2.40
C GLU A 121 -21.63 3.79 -2.37
N THR A 122 -20.48 4.43 -2.07
CA THR A 122 -20.35 5.89 -2.07
C THR A 122 -20.70 6.45 -3.44
N ARG A 123 -20.23 5.82 -4.52
CA ARG A 123 -20.54 6.25 -5.89
C ARG A 123 -22.01 6.15 -6.25
N LYS A 124 -22.70 5.11 -5.77
CA LYS A 124 -24.14 4.89 -6.01
C LYS A 124 -25.01 5.84 -5.18
N LYS A 125 -24.62 6.13 -3.95
CA LYS A 125 -25.39 6.94 -3.00
C LYS A 125 -25.14 8.46 -3.16
N GLY A 126 -24.08 8.85 -3.87
CA GLY A 126 -23.60 10.22 -3.91
C GLY A 126 -22.82 10.57 -2.63
N PHE A 127 -21.80 11.40 -2.77
CA PHE A 127 -20.95 11.79 -1.64
C PHE A 127 -21.68 12.74 -0.68
N SER A 128 -21.88 12.31 0.58
CA SER A 128 -22.27 13.19 1.67
C SER A 128 -21.07 13.48 2.55
N THR A 129 -20.72 14.77 2.68
CA THR A 129 -19.60 15.28 3.50
C THR A 129 -19.80 15.12 5.01
N GLU A 130 -20.90 14.54 5.48
CA GLU A 130 -21.26 14.50 6.90
C GLU A 130 -20.50 13.45 7.73
N GLN A 131 -19.66 12.60 7.11
CA GLN A 131 -18.82 11.65 7.83
C GLN A 131 -17.54 12.32 8.36
N THR A 132 -17.70 13.41 9.12
CA THR A 132 -16.60 14.00 9.88
C THR A 132 -16.47 13.25 11.20
N PRO A 133 -15.31 12.64 11.53
CA PRO A 133 -15.11 12.03 12.84
C PRO A 133 -15.35 13.05 13.95
N SER A 134 -16.00 12.61 15.03
CA SER A 134 -16.35 13.48 16.15
C SER A 134 -15.11 14.20 16.70
N ALA A 135 -15.29 15.39 17.29
CA ALA A 135 -14.20 16.17 17.90
C ALA A 135 -13.45 15.43 19.03
N GLN A 136 -13.99 14.31 19.49
CA GLN A 136 -13.33 13.40 20.43
C GLN A 136 -12.28 12.54 19.70
N ILE A 137 -12.64 11.89 18.58
CA ILE A 137 -11.73 11.10 17.74
C ILE A 137 -10.54 11.95 17.28
N LYS A 138 -10.78 13.21 16.88
CA LYS A 138 -9.71 14.16 16.48
C LYS A 138 -8.70 14.45 17.60
N ARG A 139 -9.15 14.51 18.86
CA ARG A 139 -8.28 14.79 20.02
C ARG A 139 -7.47 13.57 20.43
N ASP A 140 -8.03 12.38 20.27
CA ASP A 140 -7.33 11.12 20.57
C ASP A 140 -6.27 10.83 19.49
N LEU A 141 -6.57 11.07 18.20
CA LEU A 141 -5.62 11.00 17.07
C LEU A 141 -4.45 12.00 17.18
N ALA A 142 -4.68 13.17 17.78
CA ALA A 142 -3.64 14.19 17.94
C ALA A 142 -2.65 13.90 19.08
N LYS A 143 -3.03 13.07 20.07
CA LYS A 143 -2.18 12.73 21.22
C LYS A 143 -1.17 11.61 20.93
N GLU A 144 -1.36 10.84 19.85
CA GLU A 144 -0.48 9.75 19.41
C GLU A 144 0.62 10.17 18.40
N GLN A 145 0.97 11.46 18.32
CA GLN A 145 1.98 11.97 17.37
C GLN A 145 3.45 11.66 17.73
N LYS A 146 3.72 10.56 18.44
CA LYS A 146 5.07 9.98 18.62
C LYS A 146 5.02 8.48 18.40
N GLY A 147 4.98 8.05 17.13
CA GLY A 147 5.00 6.64 16.78
C GLY A 147 5.35 6.41 15.32
N ALA A 148 5.79 5.20 14.99
CA ALA A 148 5.82 4.71 13.61
C ALA A 148 4.39 4.65 13.04
N CYS A 149 4.22 4.35 11.75
CA CYS A 149 2.90 3.91 11.29
C CYS A 149 2.61 2.59 12.00
N ASP A 150 1.54 2.57 12.77
CA ASP A 150 1.20 1.56 13.78
C ASP A 150 0.17 0.55 13.25
N GLY A 151 -0.14 0.59 11.95
CA GLY A 151 -1.11 -0.31 11.33
C GLY A 151 -2.55 -0.06 11.77
N ARG A 152 -2.85 1.03 12.50
CA ARG A 152 -4.22 1.25 12.98
C ARG A 152 -5.19 1.49 11.84
N VAL A 153 -6.44 1.13 12.09
CA VAL A 153 -7.53 1.29 11.12
C VAL A 153 -7.73 2.76 10.76
N CYS A 154 -7.93 3.02 9.47
CA CYS A 154 -8.20 4.35 8.93
C CYS A 154 -9.41 4.36 8.00
N THR A 155 -10.03 5.53 7.89
CA THR A 155 -11.04 5.80 6.86
C THR A 155 -10.44 6.60 5.72
N MET A 156 -9.53 7.51 6.04
CA MET A 156 -8.92 8.45 5.10
C MET A 156 -7.48 8.78 5.49
N LEU A 157 -6.75 9.41 4.58
CA LEU A 157 -5.34 9.74 4.76
C LEU A 157 -5.07 10.57 6.02
N ARG A 158 -5.90 11.58 6.30
CA ARG A 158 -5.74 12.43 7.50
C ARG A 158 -5.91 11.67 8.82
N ASP A 159 -6.53 10.49 8.79
CA ASP A 159 -6.62 9.67 9.98
C ASP A 159 -5.24 9.17 10.36
N CYS A 160 -4.30 9.05 9.43
CA CYS A 160 -2.95 8.55 9.69
C CYS A 160 -2.04 9.65 10.26
N GLY A 161 -1.40 9.34 11.39
CA GLY A 161 -0.66 10.28 12.23
C GLY A 161 0.55 10.96 11.56
N PRO A 162 1.80 10.56 11.86
CA PRO A 162 3.00 11.32 11.52
C PRO A 162 3.21 11.48 10.00
N LYS A 163 4.08 12.43 9.63
CA LYS A 163 4.51 12.65 8.23
C LYS A 163 4.93 11.31 7.60
N ARG A 164 4.35 10.99 6.44
CA ARG A 164 4.63 9.83 5.55
C ARG A 164 3.87 8.51 5.82
N CYS A 165 2.94 8.46 6.76
CA CYS A 165 1.94 7.36 6.77
C CYS A 165 0.87 7.63 5.71
N ASN A 166 0.33 6.58 5.10
CA ASN A 166 -0.82 6.69 4.23
C ASN A 166 -1.91 5.70 4.65
N CYS A 167 -3.17 6.06 4.40
CA CYS A 167 -4.29 5.15 4.57
C CYS A 167 -4.40 4.27 3.32
N PHE A 168 -4.09 2.99 3.46
CA PHE A 168 -4.08 2.04 2.35
C PHE A 168 -5.26 1.07 2.39
N ALA A 169 -5.86 0.87 1.22
CA ALA A 169 -6.77 -0.22 0.93
C ALA A 169 -6.02 -1.25 0.05
N LEU A 170 -5.86 -2.48 0.54
CA LEU A 170 -5.06 -3.51 -0.15
C LEU A 170 -5.88 -4.66 -0.71
N LYS A 171 -7.02 -4.99 -0.08
CA LYS A 171 -7.84 -6.13 -0.43
C LYS A 171 -9.30 -5.84 -0.15
N ARG A 172 -10.15 -6.36 -1.05
CA ARG A 172 -11.59 -6.25 -0.94
C ARG A 172 -12.12 -6.78 0.39
N GLY A 173 -12.84 -5.93 1.12
CA GLY A 173 -13.52 -6.31 2.36
C GLY A 173 -12.62 -6.37 3.62
N LYS A 174 -11.35 -5.98 3.53
CA LYS A 174 -10.47 -5.82 4.71
C LYS A 174 -10.45 -4.37 5.19
N PRO A 175 -10.21 -4.11 6.49
CA PRO A 175 -10.06 -2.74 6.98
C PRO A 175 -8.85 -2.07 6.31
N ARG A 176 -8.94 -0.76 6.12
CA ARG A 176 -7.80 0.04 5.67
C ARG A 176 -6.91 0.36 6.86
N THR A 177 -5.61 0.41 6.67
CA THR A 177 -4.66 0.66 7.76
C THR A 177 -3.65 1.76 7.43
N CYS A 178 -3.15 2.41 8.47
CA CYS A 178 -2.14 3.46 8.38
C CYS A 178 -0.74 2.87 8.26
N GLU A 179 -0.13 3.05 7.10
CA GLU A 179 1.07 2.30 6.72
C GLU A 179 2.12 3.10 5.95
N LYS A 180 3.35 2.57 5.92
CA LYS A 180 4.41 3.05 5.02
C LYS A 180 4.57 2.11 3.83
N PRO A 181 4.63 2.62 2.60
CA PRO A 181 5.17 1.86 1.48
C PRO A 181 6.63 1.57 1.77
N ARG A 182 6.90 0.33 2.17
CA ARG A 182 8.24 -0.16 2.47
C ARG A 182 8.74 -1.03 1.36
#